data_AF-A0A5J4TCT6-F1
#
_entry.id   AF-A0A5J4TCT6-F1
#
_cell.length_a   1.000
_cell.length_b   1.000
_cell.length_c   1.000
_cell.angle_alpha   90.00
_cell.angle_beta   90.00
_cell.angle_gamma   90.00
#
_symmetry.space_group_name_H-M   'P 1'
#
loop_
_entity.id
_entity.type
_entity.pdbx_description
1 polymer ?
#
loop_
_entity_poly.entity_id
_entity_poly.type
_entity_poly.pdbx_seq_one_letter_code
_entity_poly.pdbx_strand_id
1 'polypeptide(L)'
;MLNYGYKYNSNSNYTEGIRIARSTDGQCSGIYLGCNPNSTSGTMEGQWNIVNTPDGQLQIGVNTQIGQLNQGLLISAGGNTLSFNGSVIAGTGASTGASNGSVNYSAGNPILWGFNSVDTNGGFYSNGTNICWRARPITLGSVLP
;
A
#
# COMPACT_ATOMS: atom_id res chain seq x y z
N MET A 1 31.63 6.28 -18.68
CA MET A 1 31.10 6.93 -17.46
C MET A 1 31.95 6.46 -16.28
N LEU A 2 32.65 7.37 -15.61
CA LEU A 2 33.43 7.09 -14.41
C LEU A 2 32.46 6.98 -13.22
N ASN A 3 32.39 5.80 -12.59
CA ASN A 3 31.50 5.54 -11.46
C ASN A 3 32.22 5.91 -10.15
N TYR A 4 32.08 7.16 -9.70
CA TYR A 4 32.59 7.62 -8.40
C TYR A 4 31.59 7.29 -7.29
N GLY A 5 31.45 6.01 -6.96
CA GLY A 5 30.75 5.59 -5.75
C GLY A 5 31.69 5.68 -4.54
N TYR A 6 31.40 6.56 -3.59
CA TYR A 6 32.05 6.58 -2.28
C TYR A 6 31.85 5.22 -1.58
N LYS A 7 32.92 4.43 -1.47
CA LYS A 7 32.93 3.17 -0.72
C LYS A 7 33.43 3.43 0.70
N TYR A 8 32.52 3.62 1.65
CA TYR A 8 32.84 3.54 3.08
C TYR A 8 32.17 2.32 3.70
N ASN A 9 32.83 1.16 3.63
CA ASN A 9 32.73 0.15 4.69
C ASN A 9 33.88 -0.86 4.58
N SER A 10 34.74 -0.90 5.58
CA SER A 10 35.84 -1.87 5.71
C SER A 10 35.42 -3.22 6.32
N ASN A 11 34.11 -3.47 6.51
CA ASN A 11 33.56 -4.74 6.95
C ASN A 11 32.62 -5.31 5.86
N SER A 12 33.03 -6.46 5.33
CA SER A 12 32.76 -7.02 4.00
C SER A 12 31.35 -7.59 3.70
N ASN A 13 30.27 -7.09 4.32
CA ASN A 13 28.95 -7.74 4.17
C ASN A 13 27.87 -6.92 3.45
N TYR A 14 28.12 -5.64 3.12
CA TYR A 14 27.14 -4.75 2.46
C TYR A 14 27.79 -3.92 1.35
N THR A 15 28.61 -4.57 0.52
CA THR A 15 29.33 -3.91 -0.60
C THR A 15 28.52 -3.88 -1.89
N GLU A 16 27.30 -4.41 -1.85
CA GLU A 16 26.38 -4.42 -2.98
C GLU A 16 25.95 -2.97 -3.26
N GLY A 17 26.24 -2.50 -4.47
CA GLY A 17 26.15 -1.09 -4.81
C GLY A 17 24.73 -0.61 -5.09
N ILE A 18 24.62 0.69 -5.32
CA ILE A 18 23.42 1.34 -5.86
C ILE A 18 23.70 1.66 -7.33
N ARG A 19 22.78 1.29 -8.22
CA ARG A 19 22.82 1.67 -9.64
C ARG A 19 21.64 2.58 -9.94
N ILE A 20 21.88 3.69 -10.63
CA ILE A 20 20.85 4.54 -11.23
C ILE A 20 21.04 4.44 -12.74
N ALA A 21 20.06 3.87 -13.45
CA ALA A 21 20.21 3.57 -14.86
C ALA A 21 18.87 3.58 -15.60
N ARG A 22 18.96 3.79 -16.92
CA ARG A 22 17.87 3.55 -17.87
C ARG A 22 18.26 2.38 -18.76
N SER A 23 17.39 1.38 -18.84
CA SER A 23 17.54 0.25 -19.75
C SER A 23 17.20 0.67 -21.17
N THR A 24 18.07 0.31 -22.12
CA THR A 24 17.75 0.35 -23.56
C THR A 24 16.78 -0.76 -23.93
N ASP A 25 16.87 -1.89 -23.21
CA ASP A 25 16.00 -3.04 -23.38
C ASP A 25 14.77 -2.86 -22.49
N GLY A 26 13.61 -2.62 -23.11
CA GLY A 26 12.37 -2.44 -22.37
C GLY A 26 12.22 -1.09 -21.67
N GLN A 27 12.97 -0.04 -22.04
CA GLN A 27 12.69 1.38 -21.75
C GLN A 27 12.38 1.79 -20.29
N CYS A 28 12.70 0.94 -19.31
CA CYS A 28 12.58 1.24 -17.88
C CYS A 28 13.74 2.12 -17.41
N SER A 29 13.49 3.00 -16.45
CA SER A 29 14.55 3.66 -15.66
C SER A 29 14.30 3.43 -14.18
N GLY A 30 15.37 3.43 -13.39
CA GLY A 30 15.20 3.24 -11.97
C GLY A 30 16.47 3.22 -11.15
N ILE A 31 16.24 2.92 -9.88
CA ILE A 31 17.23 2.78 -8.83
C ILE A 31 17.23 1.31 -8.43
N TYR A 32 18.40 0.69 -8.45
CA TYR A 32 18.62 -0.72 -8.17
C TYR A 32 19.54 -0.83 -6.95
N LEU A 33 19.06 -1.49 -5.89
CA LEU A 33 19.72 -1.62 -4.59
C LEU A 33 20.17 -3.07 -4.41
N GLY A 34 21.44 -3.28 -4.07
CA GLY A 34 21.99 -4.63 -4.01
C GLY A 34 22.58 -5.07 -5.36
N CYS A 35 23.21 -4.15 -6.09
CA CYS A 35 23.86 -4.47 -7.36
C CYS A 35 25.24 -5.12 -7.15
N ASN A 36 25.62 -6.07 -8.02
CA ASN A 36 27.01 -6.51 -8.11
C ASN A 36 27.91 -5.29 -8.41
N PRO A 37 28.82 -4.89 -7.50
CA PRO A 37 29.65 -3.70 -7.67
C PRO A 37 30.65 -3.81 -8.83
N ASN A 38 30.87 -5.03 -9.33
CA ASN A 38 31.77 -5.31 -10.45
C ASN A 38 31.03 -5.42 -11.79
N SER A 39 29.70 -5.31 -11.81
CA SER A 39 28.90 -5.35 -13.04
C SER A 39 28.24 -4.01 -13.31
N THR A 40 28.28 -3.56 -14.57
CA THR A 40 27.55 -2.39 -15.06
C THR A 40 26.22 -2.76 -15.72
N SER A 41 25.93 -4.05 -15.92
CA SER A 41 24.70 -4.56 -16.55
C SER A 41 24.08 -5.70 -15.75
N GLY A 42 22.91 -6.18 -16.21
CA GLY A 42 22.17 -7.27 -15.59
C GLY A 42 21.51 -6.91 -14.25
N THR A 43 20.64 -7.81 -13.79
CA THR A 43 19.99 -7.77 -12.47
C THR A 43 20.33 -9.03 -11.68
N MET A 44 20.09 -9.02 -10.37
CA MET A 44 20.34 -10.15 -9.50
C MET A 44 19.06 -10.57 -8.79
N GLU A 45 18.96 -11.84 -8.41
CA GLU A 45 17.90 -12.28 -7.50
C GLU A 45 18.04 -11.57 -6.15
N GLY A 46 16.90 -11.21 -5.53
CA GLY A 46 16.89 -10.49 -4.25
C GLY A 46 17.24 -8.99 -4.32
N GLN A 47 17.71 -8.49 -5.47
CA GLN A 47 17.91 -7.06 -5.70
C GLN A 47 16.59 -6.29 -5.55
N TRP A 48 16.60 -5.21 -4.79
CA TRP A 48 15.44 -4.32 -4.64
C TRP A 48 15.48 -3.21 -5.69
N ASN A 49 14.33 -2.96 -6.30
CA ASN A 49 14.21 -2.07 -7.45
C ASN A 49 13.12 -1.04 -7.21
N ILE A 50 13.39 0.20 -7.61
CA ILE A 50 12.40 1.27 -7.76
C ILE A 50 12.49 1.71 -9.22
N VAL A 51 11.52 1.32 -10.04
CA VAL A 51 11.59 1.50 -11.49
C VAL A 51 10.29 2.05 -12.04
N ASN A 52 10.38 2.83 -13.11
CA ASN A 52 9.24 3.00 -14.00
C ASN A 52 9.22 1.89 -15.05
N THR A 53 8.04 1.53 -15.51
CA THR A 53 7.82 0.62 -16.63
C THR A 53 7.60 1.41 -17.94
N PRO A 54 7.60 0.75 -19.11
CA PRO A 54 7.35 1.39 -20.41
C PRO A 54 5.96 1.99 -20.54
N ASP A 55 4.98 1.38 -19.89
CA ASP A 55 3.60 1.84 -19.87
C ASP A 55 3.38 2.97 -18.85
N GLY A 56 4.43 3.42 -18.14
CA GLY A 56 4.38 4.59 -17.26
C GLY A 56 4.00 4.29 -15.80
N GLN A 57 3.92 3.03 -15.39
CA GLN A 57 3.73 2.66 -13.99
C GLN A 57 5.00 2.93 -13.18
N LEU A 58 4.85 3.14 -11.88
CA LEU A 58 5.95 3.09 -10.91
C LEU A 58 5.85 1.79 -10.12
N GLN A 59 6.92 1.00 -10.09
CA GLN A 59 6.99 -0.28 -9.37
C GLN A 59 8.12 -0.27 -8.34
N ILE A 60 7.83 -0.83 -7.17
CA ILE A 60 8.81 -1.10 -6.12
C ILE A 60 8.69 -2.56 -5.71
N GLY A 61 9.78 -3.31 -5.80
CA GLY A 61 9.79 -4.73 -5.48
C GLY A 61 11.16 -5.36 -5.64
N VAL A 62 11.26 -6.64 -5.30
CA VAL A 62 12.46 -7.41 -5.65
C VAL A 62 12.48 -7.67 -7.16
N ASN A 63 13.66 -7.93 -7.72
CA ASN A 63 13.85 -8.03 -9.17
C ASN A 63 12.90 -9.02 -9.87
N THR A 64 12.57 -10.14 -9.24
CA THR A 64 11.63 -11.13 -9.78
C THR A 64 10.18 -10.64 -9.86
N GLN A 65 9.83 -9.58 -9.14
CA GLN A 65 8.50 -8.96 -9.14
C GLN A 65 8.37 -7.86 -10.19
N ILE A 66 9.48 -7.23 -10.58
CA ILE A 66 9.46 -6.12 -11.53
C ILE A 66 8.98 -6.60 -12.91
N GLY A 67 8.01 -5.88 -13.47
CA GLY A 67 7.38 -6.23 -14.75
C GLY A 67 6.38 -7.39 -14.66
N GLN A 68 6.22 -8.02 -13.49
CA GLN A 68 5.19 -9.04 -13.29
C GLN A 68 3.86 -8.40 -12.93
N LEU A 69 2.77 -8.96 -13.46
CA LEU A 69 1.43 -8.54 -13.10
C LEU A 69 1.18 -8.85 -11.62
N ASN A 70 0.58 -7.89 -10.91
CA ASN A 70 0.13 -8.07 -9.53
C ASN A 70 1.24 -8.45 -8.53
N GLN A 71 2.47 -7.98 -8.73
CA GLN A 71 3.57 -8.19 -7.78
C GLN A 71 4.22 -6.86 -7.35
N GLY A 72 4.70 -6.83 -6.11
CA GLY A 72 5.32 -5.64 -5.53
C GLY A 72 4.32 -4.52 -5.23
N LEU A 73 4.84 -3.33 -4.96
CA LEU A 73 4.08 -2.10 -4.84
C LEU A 73 4.01 -1.41 -6.20
N LEU A 74 2.81 -1.02 -6.63
CA LEU A 74 2.58 -0.46 -7.96
C LEU A 74 1.72 0.80 -7.87
N ILE A 75 2.16 1.86 -8.56
CA ILE A 75 1.32 3.00 -8.92
C ILE A 75 1.01 2.90 -10.42
N SER A 76 -0.28 2.94 -10.76
CA SER A 76 -0.72 2.83 -12.15
C SER A 76 -0.21 4.00 -13.00
N ALA A 77 -0.14 3.80 -14.31
CA ALA A 77 0.36 4.80 -15.26
C ALA A 77 -0.37 6.15 -15.18
N GLY A 78 -1.68 6.11 -14.91
CA GLY A 78 -2.49 7.31 -14.71
C GLY A 78 -2.37 7.94 -13.31
N GLY A 79 -1.61 7.35 -12.40
CA GLY A 79 -1.43 7.82 -11.02
C GLY A 79 -2.65 7.62 -10.11
N ASN A 80 -3.72 6.98 -10.60
CA ASN A 80 -5.01 6.90 -9.90
C ASN A 80 -5.17 5.65 -9.03
N THR A 81 -4.25 4.70 -9.09
CA THR A 81 -4.35 3.43 -8.37
C THR A 81 -3.01 3.07 -7.74
N LEU A 82 -3.01 2.82 -6.44
CA LEU A 82 -1.91 2.25 -5.67
C LEU A 82 -2.30 0.83 -5.26
N SER A 83 -1.47 -0.16 -5.56
CA SER A 83 -1.72 -1.57 -5.18
C SER A 83 -0.46 -2.25 -4.63
N PHE A 84 -0.66 -3.30 -3.84
CA PHE A 84 0.40 -4.19 -3.36
C PHE A 84 0.03 -5.64 -3.62
N ASN A 85 0.86 -6.37 -4.37
CA ASN A 85 0.63 -7.75 -4.79
C ASN A 85 -0.79 -7.97 -5.38
N GLY A 86 -1.21 -7.05 -6.25
CA GLY A 86 -2.53 -7.06 -6.90
C GLY A 86 -3.69 -6.53 -6.05
N SER A 87 -3.48 -6.31 -4.76
CA SER A 87 -4.51 -5.79 -3.87
C SER A 87 -4.51 -4.26 -3.87
N VAL A 88 -5.63 -3.63 -4.21
CA VAL A 88 -5.74 -2.16 -4.28
C VAL A 88 -5.75 -1.56 -2.87
N ILE A 89 -4.81 -0.65 -2.61
CA ILE A 89 -4.69 0.09 -1.34
C ILE A 89 -5.44 1.42 -1.43
N ALA A 90 -5.34 2.12 -2.56
CA ALA A 90 -6.02 3.39 -2.80
C ALA A 90 -6.29 3.59 -4.29
N GLY A 91 -7.43 4.20 -4.65
CA GLY A 91 -7.74 4.57 -6.03
C GLY A 91 -9.18 4.34 -6.47
N THR A 92 -9.49 4.65 -7.72
CA THR A 92 -10.79 4.39 -8.34
C THR A 92 -11.09 2.88 -8.31
N GLY A 93 -12.18 2.49 -7.64
CA GLY A 93 -12.53 1.07 -7.46
C GLY A 93 -11.89 0.40 -6.25
N ALA A 94 -11.14 1.12 -5.41
CA ALA A 94 -10.73 0.62 -4.10
C ALA A 94 -11.95 0.46 -3.18
N SER A 95 -12.55 -0.74 -3.16
CA SER A 95 -13.39 -1.12 -2.01
C SER A 95 -12.44 -1.25 -0.84
N THR A 96 -12.56 -0.35 0.14
CA THR A 96 -11.76 -0.32 1.36
C THR A 96 -11.43 -1.74 1.81
N GLY A 97 -10.14 -2.08 1.88
CA GLY A 97 -9.65 -3.37 2.42
C GLY A 97 -9.98 -3.58 3.91
N ALA A 98 -10.99 -2.89 4.42
CA ALA A 98 -11.57 -3.07 5.73
C ALA A 98 -12.72 -4.06 5.66
N SER A 99 -12.41 -5.34 5.41
CA SER A 99 -13.34 -6.43 5.77
C SER A 99 -13.62 -6.45 7.28
N ASN A 100 -12.82 -5.75 8.10
CA ASN A 100 -12.98 -5.57 9.54
C ASN A 100 -12.74 -4.10 10.00
N GLY A 101 -13.53 -3.15 9.51
CA GLY A 101 -13.74 -1.86 10.21
C GLY A 101 -12.51 -0.95 10.43
N SER A 102 -11.52 -0.92 9.53
CA SER A 102 -10.46 0.09 9.59
C SER A 102 -10.90 1.40 8.94
N VAL A 103 -10.90 2.45 9.75
CA VAL A 103 -11.21 3.87 9.47
C VAL A 103 -10.53 4.39 8.20
N ASN A 104 -11.31 4.98 7.30
CA ASN A 104 -10.78 5.89 6.29
C ASN A 104 -10.67 7.31 6.87
N TYR A 105 -9.48 7.88 6.80
CA TYR A 105 -9.22 9.29 7.10
C TYR A 105 -9.91 10.17 6.05
N SER A 106 -11.06 10.76 6.36
CA SER A 106 -11.48 12.00 5.70
C SER A 106 -11.11 13.17 6.62
N ALA A 107 -10.33 14.12 6.11
CA ALA A 107 -10.15 15.41 6.77
C ALA A 107 -11.51 16.13 6.75
N GLY A 108 -12.26 15.99 7.85
CA GLY A 108 -13.63 16.46 7.98
C GLY A 108 -14.57 15.34 8.42
N ASN A 109 -14.45 14.95 9.69
CA ASN A 109 -15.43 14.18 10.48
C ASN A 109 -16.18 13.02 9.80
N PRO A 110 -15.55 11.86 9.55
CA PRO A 110 -16.31 10.64 9.27
C PRO A 110 -16.72 9.96 10.57
N ILE A 111 -18.02 9.70 10.70
CA ILE A 111 -18.57 8.85 11.76
C ILE A 111 -18.30 7.40 11.37
N LEU A 112 -17.60 6.69 12.25
CA LEU A 112 -17.24 5.29 12.13
C LEU A 112 -18.48 4.40 11.93
N TRP A 113 -18.50 3.61 10.86
CA TRP A 113 -19.51 2.58 10.62
C TRP A 113 -18.89 1.20 10.87
N GLY A 114 -19.41 0.51 11.87
CA GLY A 114 -19.30 -0.94 11.98
C GLY A 114 -20.35 -1.64 11.11
N PHE A 115 -20.29 -2.98 11.08
CA PHE A 115 -21.26 -3.88 10.46
C PHE A 115 -22.70 -3.53 10.88
N ASN A 116 -23.65 -3.56 9.93
CA ASN A 116 -25.07 -3.40 10.19
C ASN A 116 -25.55 -4.60 11.02
N SER A 117 -25.41 -4.53 12.34
CA SER A 117 -25.70 -5.65 13.21
C SER A 117 -27.18 -5.69 13.56
N VAL A 118 -27.83 -6.76 13.09
CA VAL A 118 -29.17 -7.17 13.52
C VAL A 118 -29.17 -7.81 14.92
N ASP A 119 -28.00 -7.97 15.54
CA ASP A 119 -27.91 -8.45 16.92
C ASP A 119 -28.38 -7.39 17.93
N THR A 120 -28.74 -7.88 19.12
CA THR A 120 -29.31 -7.10 20.22
C THR A 120 -28.27 -6.56 21.20
N ASN A 121 -26.98 -6.60 20.88
CA ASN A 121 -25.92 -6.23 21.82
C ASN A 121 -25.39 -4.82 21.58
N GLY A 122 -25.97 -3.86 22.33
CA GLY A 122 -25.44 -2.53 22.70
C GLY A 122 -24.46 -1.82 21.75
N GLY A 123 -24.95 -0.82 21.02
CA GLY A 123 -24.13 0.09 20.21
C GLY A 123 -24.94 1.21 19.54
N PHE A 124 -24.24 2.17 18.90
CA PHE A 124 -24.83 3.14 17.99
C PHE A 124 -25.15 2.48 16.64
N TYR A 125 -26.22 2.93 15.97
CA TYR A 125 -26.56 2.51 14.60
C TYR A 125 -27.01 3.72 13.78
N SER A 126 -26.91 3.62 12.45
CA SER A 126 -27.48 4.60 11.52
C SER A 126 -28.66 3.99 10.77
N ASN A 127 -29.69 4.77 10.48
CA ASN A 127 -30.84 4.36 9.66
C ASN A 127 -30.85 5.05 8.29
N GLY A 128 -29.68 5.50 7.82
CA GLY A 128 -29.51 6.27 6.59
C GLY A 128 -29.74 7.77 6.75
N THR A 129 -30.52 8.23 7.74
CA THR A 129 -30.80 9.66 7.96
C THR A 129 -30.35 10.17 9.31
N ASN A 130 -30.46 9.34 10.35
CA ASN A 130 -30.12 9.68 11.73
C ASN A 130 -29.11 8.69 12.30
N ILE A 131 -28.36 9.17 13.29
CA ILE A 131 -27.52 8.34 14.16
C ILE A 131 -28.26 8.19 15.48
N CYS A 132 -28.47 6.94 15.87
CA CYS A 132 -29.26 6.59 17.04
C CYS A 132 -28.40 5.80 18.03
N TRP A 133 -28.58 6.08 19.32
CA TRP A 133 -28.05 5.25 20.40
C TRP A 133 -29.12 4.22 20.79
N ARG A 134 -28.78 2.93 20.84
CA ARG A 134 -29.71 1.92 21.39
C ARG A 134 -29.63 1.93 22.91
N ALA A 135 -30.55 2.65 23.55
CA ALA A 135 -30.80 2.58 24.98
C ALA A 135 -31.51 1.27 25.35
N ARG A 136 -31.16 0.65 26.48
CA ARG A 136 -31.98 -0.44 27.05
C ARG A 136 -33.33 0.14 27.53
N PRO A 137 -34.49 -0.48 27.24
CA PRO A 137 -35.73 -0.10 27.88
C PRO A 137 -35.61 -0.31 29.39
N ILE A 138 -35.90 0.73 30.19
CA ILE A 138 -36.02 0.62 31.64
C ILE A 138 -37.52 0.57 31.96
N THR A 139 -37.98 -0.53 32.54
CA THR A 139 -39.34 -0.62 33.07
C THR A 139 -39.43 0.22 34.35
N LEU A 140 -40.23 1.28 34.32
CA LEU A 140 -40.56 2.04 35.53
C LEU A 140 -41.74 1.34 36.23
N GLY A 141 -41.54 0.90 37.47
CA GLY A 141 -42.63 0.40 38.30
C GLY A 141 -43.58 1.55 38.67
N SER A 142 -44.89 1.31 38.61
CA SER A 142 -45.86 2.25 39.17
C SER A 142 -45.77 2.23 40.69
N VAL A 143 -45.49 3.38 41.31
CA VAL A 143 -45.72 3.56 42.74
C VAL A 143 -47.22 3.81 42.94
N LEU A 144 -47.86 3.00 43.77
CA LEU A 144 -49.27 3.22 44.12
C LEU A 144 -49.40 4.51 44.97
N PRO A 145 -50.41 5.35 44.70
CA PRO A 145 -50.58 6.63 45.39
C PRO A 145 -50.94 6.48 46.87
#